data_AF-A0A8H3QWW7-F1
#
_entry.id   AF-A0A8H3QWW7-F1
#
_cell.length_a   1.000
_cell.length_b   1.000
_cell.length_c   1.000
_cell.angle_alpha   90.00
_cell.angle_beta   90.00
_cell.angle_gamma   90.00
#
_symmetry.space_group_name_H-M   'P 1'
#
loop_
_entity.id
_entity.type
_entity.pdbx_description
1 polymer ?
#
loop_
_entity_poly.entity_id
_entity_poly.type
_entity_poly.pdbx_seq_one_letter_code
_entity_poly.pdbx_strand_id
1 'polypeptide(L)'
;MSIDGTPIILWCFVQGSSSIIKVNIGTNNDIYDLKKAIKSQKPNDTAGVDADKLRLWGVNVASISDISEEMLNDDNELKDERSTIANTFFGIEGRNIRVVIQIPVNEQPVAGSKRSFDEMQVDRTALICDTLIQSFNTIPNHANDLRPLVSAQLVRKLPVSFYEEKKFPQFAEYIQTSDDECGSNLAKHISCLLTDIFEKQDFDDTSEDMVHWGIDSLIRIPLQIFRESLGGGVLPIEMDRNSKDQGTTTVGNKRPDFLCWINDVLLFKGEEKADAKDFSIAERELEDKFNTFDPLNFGNIQFMLCYAVAGPNLRFYAIDGSQNANPLNRLVPLSNRLDIKNSRDRVSILCIVVNIARIIRTVSGSIHGSIVPIGKRMKLEKSTITFFDDSVEKMVPLKDLPYGNDDGRVAFLLTVYNCAKGHPGLIQIKKGGGPKIRNRGTYRVVFETRGRNFQLNSENEAREMARSVLTGLTWLHENDYVHCDIRLPNIVFVPGIEDYKYVLIDFEHSNISGFSPSENLRDWDRRTLNKKNKYTIQSDLYQFAKMLRNLNIVNSGVGNDFLEGLSNKRINSNNVLNHKWFG
;
A
#
# COMPACT_ATOMS: atom_id res chain seq x y z
N MET A 1 -54.87 12.67 -2.63
CA MET A 1 -54.63 13.71 -1.61
C MET A 1 -53.17 13.58 -1.22
N SER A 2 -52.36 14.60 -1.50
CA SER A 2 -50.92 14.64 -1.19
C SER A 2 -50.74 14.87 0.30
N ILE A 3 -49.96 14.00 0.94
CA ILE A 3 -49.48 14.17 2.32
C ILE A 3 -47.97 13.87 2.28
N ASP A 4 -47.23 14.57 1.42
CA ASP A 4 -45.77 14.43 1.36
C ASP A 4 -45.16 15.15 2.58
N GLY A 5 -44.81 14.37 3.60
CA GLY A 5 -43.78 14.77 4.55
C GLY A 5 -42.44 14.97 3.83
N THR A 6 -41.49 15.68 4.45
CA THR A 6 -40.16 15.88 3.85
C THR A 6 -39.55 14.52 3.48
N PRO A 7 -39.17 14.28 2.21
CA PRO A 7 -38.58 13.02 1.81
C PRO A 7 -37.19 12.87 2.43
N ILE A 8 -36.93 11.70 3.03
CA ILE A 8 -35.62 11.32 3.52
C ILE A 8 -35.07 10.15 2.72
N ILE A 9 -33.74 10.03 2.74
CA ILE A 9 -33.03 8.92 2.12
C ILE A 9 -32.54 8.00 3.24
N LEU A 10 -32.98 6.75 3.21
CA LEU A 10 -32.46 5.69 4.06
C LEU A 10 -31.56 4.77 3.24
N TRP A 11 -30.37 4.50 3.78
CA TRP A 11 -29.47 3.47 3.27
C TRP A 11 -29.75 2.17 4.02
N CYS A 12 -30.24 1.17 3.30
CA CYS A 12 -30.66 -0.10 3.89
C CYS A 12 -29.75 -1.22 3.40
N PHE A 13 -29.43 -2.17 4.28
CA PHE A 13 -28.61 -3.33 3.98
C PHE A 13 -29.48 -4.59 4.08
N VAL A 14 -29.45 -5.46 3.07
CA VAL A 14 -30.14 -6.76 3.12
C VAL A 14 -29.17 -7.80 3.67
N GLN A 15 -29.52 -8.43 4.79
CA GLN A 15 -28.72 -9.45 5.44
C GLN A 15 -28.47 -10.62 4.46
N GLY A 16 -27.21 -11.01 4.30
CA GLY A 16 -26.78 -12.02 3.32
C GLY A 16 -26.56 -11.47 1.89
N SER A 17 -26.79 -10.18 1.66
CA SER A 17 -26.39 -9.47 0.44
C SER A 17 -25.06 -8.72 0.66
N SER A 18 -24.41 -8.31 -0.42
CA SER A 18 -23.28 -7.36 -0.39
C SER A 18 -23.68 -5.94 -0.82
N SER A 19 -24.97 -5.72 -1.10
CA SER A 19 -25.48 -4.48 -1.68
C SER A 19 -26.25 -3.64 -0.66
N ILE A 20 -25.94 -2.34 -0.60
CA ILE A 20 -26.73 -1.33 0.11
C ILE A 20 -27.75 -0.77 -0.88
N ILE A 21 -29.01 -0.69 -0.47
CA ILE A 21 -30.08 -0.07 -1.24
C ILE A 21 -30.41 1.30 -0.69
N LYS A 22 -30.81 2.20 -1.60
CA LYS A 22 -31.26 3.55 -1.26
C LYS A 22 -32.78 3.59 -1.34
N VAL A 23 -33.44 3.84 -0.21
CA VAL A 23 -34.90 3.95 -0.13
C VAL A 23 -35.27 5.41 0.12
N ASN A 24 -36.10 5.97 -0.77
CA ASN A 24 -36.67 7.31 -0.60
C ASN A 24 -38.06 7.17 0.01
N ILE A 25 -38.29 7.80 1.16
CA ILE A 25 -39.55 7.67 1.91
C ILE A 25 -39.88 8.98 2.64
N GLY A 26 -41.16 9.33 2.73
CA GLY A 26 -41.61 10.54 3.42
C GLY A 26 -41.57 10.39 4.94
N THR A 27 -41.29 11.47 5.66
CA THR A 27 -41.24 11.48 7.14
C THR A 27 -42.56 11.10 7.82
N ASN A 28 -43.68 11.27 7.13
CA ASN A 28 -45.02 10.95 7.63
C ASN A 28 -45.43 9.49 7.36
N ASN A 29 -44.66 8.74 6.57
CA ASN A 29 -44.87 7.32 6.38
C ASN A 29 -44.53 6.54 7.66
N ASP A 30 -45.06 5.34 7.78
CA ASP A 30 -44.79 4.44 8.88
C ASP A 30 -43.79 3.32 8.50
N ILE A 31 -43.46 2.44 9.45
CA ILE A 31 -42.51 1.35 9.21
C ILE A 31 -43.08 0.31 8.22
N TYR A 32 -44.40 0.16 8.14
CA TYR A 32 -45.02 -0.73 7.16
C TYR A 32 -44.88 -0.20 5.72
N ASP A 33 -45.03 1.10 5.53
CA ASP A 33 -44.74 1.78 4.26
C ASP A 33 -43.26 1.64 3.87
N LEU A 34 -42.34 1.66 4.84
CA LEU A 34 -40.92 1.40 4.62
C LEU A 34 -40.67 -0.03 4.11
N LYS A 35 -41.30 -1.03 4.72
CA LYS A 35 -41.23 -2.43 4.25
C LYS A 35 -41.71 -2.57 2.80
N LYS A 36 -42.80 -1.87 2.42
CA LYS A 36 -43.28 -1.82 1.03
C LYS A 36 -42.30 -1.15 0.07
N ALA A 37 -41.71 -0.01 0.49
CA ALA A 37 -40.75 0.71 -0.32
C ALA A 37 -39.47 -0.12 -0.57
N ILE A 38 -38.99 -0.85 0.44
CA ILE A 38 -37.89 -1.80 0.33
C ILE A 38 -38.21 -2.91 -0.68
N LYS A 39 -39.40 -3.51 -0.58
CA LYS A 39 -39.87 -4.56 -1.50
C LYS A 39 -39.86 -4.09 -2.96
N SER A 40 -40.34 -2.87 -3.21
CA SER A 40 -40.37 -2.27 -4.55
C SER A 40 -38.96 -2.08 -5.17
N GLN A 41 -37.96 -1.77 -4.33
CA GLN A 41 -36.56 -1.61 -4.78
C GLN A 41 -35.83 -2.95 -5.00
N LYS A 42 -36.32 -4.04 -4.43
CA LYS A 42 -35.71 -5.39 -4.52
C LYS A 42 -36.74 -6.47 -4.89
N PRO A 43 -37.39 -6.39 -6.06
CA PRO A 43 -38.47 -7.30 -6.42
C PRO A 43 -38.02 -8.76 -6.56
N ASN A 44 -36.75 -9.00 -6.92
CA ASN A 44 -36.19 -10.36 -7.04
C ASN A 44 -35.86 -10.97 -5.67
N ASP A 45 -35.24 -10.19 -4.78
CA ASP A 45 -34.80 -10.69 -3.45
C ASP A 45 -36.00 -10.90 -2.51
N THR A 46 -37.11 -10.19 -2.74
CA THR A 46 -38.35 -10.26 -1.96
C THR A 46 -39.48 -11.01 -2.67
N ALA A 47 -39.16 -11.73 -3.75
CA ALA A 47 -40.14 -12.48 -4.53
C ALA A 47 -40.81 -13.56 -3.65
N GLY A 48 -42.14 -13.53 -3.58
CA GLY A 48 -42.93 -14.49 -2.77
C GLY A 48 -42.92 -14.25 -1.26
N VAL A 49 -42.38 -13.11 -0.79
CA VAL A 49 -42.40 -12.71 0.62
C VAL A 49 -43.29 -11.50 0.80
N ASP A 50 -44.29 -11.57 1.68
CA ASP A 50 -45.14 -10.42 2.00
C ASP A 50 -44.36 -9.34 2.77
N ALA A 51 -44.69 -8.07 2.54
CA ALA A 51 -43.92 -6.96 3.09
C ALA A 51 -43.88 -6.97 4.62
N ASP A 52 -44.96 -7.38 5.28
CA ASP A 52 -45.07 -7.54 6.74
C ASP A 52 -44.08 -8.56 7.31
N LYS A 53 -43.67 -9.54 6.50
CA LYS A 53 -42.73 -10.61 6.89
C LYS A 53 -41.27 -10.17 6.92
N LEU A 54 -40.95 -8.99 6.41
CA LEU A 54 -39.60 -8.43 6.53
C LEU A 54 -39.33 -8.00 7.97
N ARG A 55 -38.20 -8.43 8.54
CA ARG A 55 -37.68 -7.92 9.82
C ARG A 55 -36.68 -6.81 9.56
N LEU A 56 -36.81 -5.72 10.31
CA LEU A 56 -36.00 -4.51 10.14
C LEU A 56 -35.33 -4.13 11.47
N TRP A 57 -34.05 -3.78 11.45
CA TRP A 57 -33.34 -3.22 12.61
C TRP A 57 -32.85 -1.81 12.32
N GLY A 58 -33.02 -0.91 13.30
CA GLY A 58 -32.47 0.43 13.25
C GLY A 58 -30.98 0.40 13.61
N VAL A 59 -30.12 0.85 12.70
CA VAL A 59 -28.66 0.89 12.91
C VAL A 59 -28.10 2.28 12.56
N ASN A 60 -26.83 2.52 12.90
CA ASN A 60 -26.11 3.72 12.45
C ASN A 60 -24.63 3.39 12.28
N VAL A 61 -24.27 2.90 11.09
CA VAL A 61 -22.90 2.47 10.80
C VAL A 61 -22.42 2.99 9.45
N ALA A 62 -21.12 3.27 9.35
CA ALA A 62 -20.52 3.81 8.12
C ALA A 62 -20.30 2.71 7.07
N SER A 63 -20.06 1.47 7.51
CA SER A 63 -19.80 0.31 6.65
C SER A 63 -20.61 -0.92 7.08
N ILE A 64 -20.87 -1.84 6.14
CA ILE A 64 -21.50 -3.14 6.40
C ILE A 64 -20.67 -3.95 7.41
N SER A 65 -19.34 -3.80 7.37
CA SER A 65 -18.39 -4.47 8.28
C SER A 65 -18.59 -4.13 9.75
N ASP A 66 -19.26 -3.01 10.04
CA ASP A 66 -19.44 -2.52 11.40
C ASP A 66 -20.77 -3.02 12.01
N ILE A 67 -21.58 -3.76 11.24
CA ILE A 67 -22.81 -4.38 11.71
C ILE A 67 -22.45 -5.63 12.54
N SER A 68 -22.67 -5.58 13.84
CA SER A 68 -22.50 -6.74 14.74
C SER A 68 -23.82 -7.44 15.04
N GLU A 69 -23.76 -8.71 15.45
CA GLU A 69 -24.94 -9.46 15.90
C GLU A 69 -25.63 -8.81 17.10
N GLU A 70 -24.87 -8.12 17.96
CA GLU A 70 -25.42 -7.36 19.09
C GLU A 70 -26.35 -6.22 18.65
N MET A 71 -26.16 -5.66 17.44
CA MET A 71 -27.05 -4.64 16.88
C MET A 71 -28.35 -5.23 16.32
N LEU A 72 -28.37 -6.53 15.99
CA LEU A 72 -29.50 -7.24 15.38
C LEU A 72 -30.31 -8.04 16.41
N ASN A 73 -30.37 -7.54 17.64
CA ASN A 73 -31.15 -8.12 18.71
C ASN A 73 -32.62 -7.67 18.66
N ASP A 74 -33.45 -8.27 19.52
CA ASP A 74 -34.88 -7.98 19.59
C ASP A 74 -35.23 -6.58 20.12
N ASP A 75 -34.31 -5.90 20.80
CA ASP A 75 -34.51 -4.54 21.35
C ASP A 75 -34.33 -3.46 20.27
N ASN A 76 -33.49 -3.71 19.26
CA ASN A 76 -33.21 -2.80 18.14
C ASN A 76 -34.10 -3.05 16.91
N GLU A 77 -34.95 -4.07 16.95
CA GLU A 77 -35.88 -4.36 15.86
C GLU A 77 -37.02 -3.32 15.81
N LEU A 78 -37.32 -2.83 14.61
CA LEU A 78 -38.39 -1.88 14.34
C LEU A 78 -39.77 -2.58 14.34
N LYS A 79 -40.22 -2.97 15.54
CA LYS A 79 -41.43 -3.77 15.77
C LYS A 79 -42.73 -2.98 15.71
N ASP A 80 -42.72 -1.70 16.08
CA ASP A 80 -43.92 -0.86 16.04
C ASP A 80 -44.16 -0.35 14.62
N GLU A 81 -45.02 -1.06 13.89
CA GLU A 81 -45.37 -0.73 12.52
C GLU A 81 -46.04 0.64 12.37
N ARG A 82 -46.59 1.23 13.46
CA ARG A 82 -47.24 2.55 13.46
C ARG A 82 -46.28 3.70 13.75
N SER A 83 -45.04 3.39 14.12
CA SER A 83 -44.03 4.43 14.33
C SER A 83 -43.73 5.13 13.01
N THR A 84 -43.77 6.46 13.02
CA THR A 84 -43.46 7.23 11.81
C THR A 84 -41.97 7.24 11.54
N ILE A 85 -41.60 7.44 10.29
CA ILE A 85 -40.21 7.63 9.86
C ILE A 85 -39.57 8.82 10.57
N ALA A 86 -40.30 9.93 10.76
CA ALA A 86 -39.83 11.08 11.54
C ALA A 86 -39.42 10.71 12.97
N ASN A 87 -40.22 9.89 13.65
CA ASN A 87 -39.96 9.51 15.03
C ASN A 87 -38.81 8.48 15.11
N THR A 88 -38.76 7.56 14.16
CA THR A 88 -37.80 6.45 14.17
C THR A 88 -36.39 6.88 13.75
N PHE A 89 -36.29 7.85 12.83
CA PHE A 89 -35.01 8.30 12.26
C PHE A 89 -34.82 9.82 12.43
N PHE A 90 -35.14 10.36 13.61
CA PHE A 90 -35.01 11.79 13.87
C PHE A 90 -33.56 12.29 13.74
N GLY A 91 -33.36 13.41 13.02
CA GLY A 91 -32.06 14.11 12.96
C GLY A 91 -30.97 13.39 12.14
N ILE A 92 -31.34 12.53 11.19
CA ILE A 92 -30.38 11.83 10.33
C ILE A 92 -29.70 12.76 9.32
N GLU A 93 -28.37 12.80 9.37
CA GLU A 93 -27.51 13.38 8.33
C GLU A 93 -26.45 12.35 7.89
N GLY A 94 -25.98 12.44 6.64
CA GLY A 94 -24.90 11.60 6.11
C GLY A 94 -25.32 10.36 5.30
N ARG A 95 -24.37 9.45 5.04
CA ARG A 95 -24.52 8.27 4.16
C ARG A 95 -24.41 6.93 4.88
N ASN A 96 -24.55 6.93 6.21
CA ASN A 96 -24.49 5.72 7.03
C ASN A 96 -25.67 4.79 6.72
N ILE A 97 -25.44 3.48 6.87
CA ILE A 97 -26.48 2.47 6.85
C ILE A 97 -27.37 2.70 8.07
N ARG A 98 -28.68 2.80 7.84
CA ARG A 98 -29.69 3.10 8.85
C ARG A 98 -30.63 1.94 9.15
N VAL A 99 -30.75 1.00 8.23
CA VAL A 99 -31.65 -0.15 8.36
C VAL A 99 -30.97 -1.42 7.90
N VAL A 100 -31.06 -2.48 8.70
CA VAL A 100 -30.74 -3.85 8.27
C VAL A 100 -32.04 -4.60 8.02
N ILE A 101 -32.12 -5.36 6.93
CA ILE A 101 -33.31 -6.07 6.46
C ILE A 101 -33.01 -7.57 6.46
N GLN A 102 -33.84 -8.35 7.15
CA GLN A 102 -33.83 -9.80 7.04
C GLN A 102 -35.07 -10.26 6.27
N ILE A 103 -34.83 -11.09 5.25
CA ILE A 103 -35.86 -11.71 4.43
C ILE A 103 -36.07 -13.15 4.94
N PRO A 104 -37.28 -13.54 5.35
CA PRO A 104 -37.55 -14.91 5.79
C PRO A 104 -37.39 -15.90 4.63
N VAL A 105 -36.67 -17.00 4.89
CA VAL A 105 -36.43 -18.06 3.91
C VAL A 105 -37.67 -18.95 3.83
N ASN A 106 -38.27 -19.06 2.63
CA ASN A 106 -39.35 -20.02 2.39
C ASN A 106 -38.76 -21.43 2.25
N GLU A 107 -38.78 -22.21 3.34
CA GLU A 107 -38.54 -23.66 3.28
C GLU A 107 -39.76 -24.36 2.67
N GLN A 108 -39.64 -24.86 1.43
CA GLN A 108 -40.56 -25.89 0.95
C GLN A 108 -40.09 -27.26 1.46
N PRO A 109 -40.96 -28.06 2.10
CA PRO A 109 -40.57 -29.27 2.79
C PRO A 109 -40.36 -30.42 1.79
N VAL A 110 -39.11 -30.80 1.56
CA VAL A 110 -38.78 -32.14 1.07
C VAL A 110 -38.54 -33.00 2.29
N ALA A 111 -39.45 -33.93 2.54
CA ALA A 111 -39.38 -34.87 3.64
C ALA A 111 -38.10 -35.73 3.55
N GLY A 112 -37.21 -35.60 4.53
CA GLY A 112 -36.06 -36.51 4.69
C GLY A 112 -34.88 -35.88 5.42
N SER A 113 -34.75 -36.20 6.71
CA SER A 113 -33.68 -35.83 7.66
C SER A 113 -33.64 -34.37 8.13
N LYS A 114 -34.06 -34.18 9.38
CA LYS A 114 -33.62 -33.07 10.24
C LYS A 114 -32.08 -33.00 10.20
N ARG A 115 -31.51 -32.07 9.46
CA ARG A 115 -30.14 -31.60 9.74
C ARG A 115 -30.26 -30.60 10.88
N SER A 116 -29.62 -30.88 11.99
CA SER A 116 -29.50 -29.95 13.12
C SER A 116 -28.85 -28.66 12.63
N PHE A 117 -29.48 -27.53 12.89
CA PHE A 117 -28.99 -26.17 12.68
C PHE A 117 -27.80 -25.80 13.62
N ASP A 118 -27.00 -26.81 14.02
CA ASP A 118 -25.90 -26.71 15.00
C ASP A 118 -24.52 -27.08 14.42
N GLU A 119 -24.40 -27.36 13.13
CA GLU A 119 -23.08 -27.37 12.50
C GLU A 119 -22.73 -25.94 12.08
N MET A 120 -21.97 -25.23 12.92
CA MET A 120 -21.15 -24.10 12.49
C MET A 120 -20.51 -24.48 11.15
N GLN A 121 -20.95 -23.89 10.03
CA GLN A 121 -20.24 -23.98 8.77
C GLN A 121 -18.88 -23.31 9.00
N VAL A 122 -17.88 -24.13 9.34
CA VAL A 122 -16.50 -23.68 9.54
C VAL A 122 -16.05 -23.06 8.22
N ASP A 123 -15.66 -21.78 8.24
CA ASP A 123 -15.11 -21.13 7.06
C ASP A 123 -13.82 -21.84 6.62
N ARG A 124 -13.90 -22.56 5.51
CA ARG A 124 -12.77 -23.34 4.96
C ARG A 124 -11.84 -22.52 4.06
N THR A 125 -12.00 -21.19 4.01
CA THR A 125 -11.20 -20.31 3.14
C THR A 125 -9.70 -20.60 3.27
N ALA A 126 -9.16 -20.72 4.48
CA ALA A 126 -7.73 -21.00 4.70
C ALA A 126 -7.27 -22.32 4.05
N LEU A 127 -8.03 -23.41 4.22
CA LEU A 127 -7.71 -24.72 3.65
C LEU A 127 -7.74 -24.69 2.11
N ILE A 128 -8.75 -24.02 1.54
CA ILE A 128 -8.90 -23.88 0.10
C ILE A 128 -7.74 -23.05 -0.47
N CYS A 129 -7.44 -21.92 0.16
CA CYS A 129 -6.33 -21.05 -0.21
C CYS A 129 -4.99 -21.80 -0.18
N ASP A 130 -4.68 -22.53 0.90
CA ASP A 130 -3.39 -23.22 1.03
C ASP A 130 -3.18 -24.24 -0.10
N THR A 131 -4.26 -24.94 -0.48
CA THR A 131 -4.26 -25.91 -1.59
C THR A 131 -4.16 -25.23 -2.95
N LEU A 132 -4.94 -24.17 -3.20
CA LEU A 132 -4.97 -23.46 -4.47
C LEU A 132 -3.63 -22.80 -4.80
N ILE A 133 -3.01 -22.17 -3.80
CA ILE A 133 -1.80 -21.38 -4.01
C ILE A 133 -0.52 -22.13 -3.65
N GLN A 134 -0.49 -23.47 -3.79
CA GLN A 134 0.74 -24.25 -3.63
C GLN A 134 1.86 -23.76 -4.57
N SER A 135 3.07 -23.67 -4.03
CA SER A 135 4.26 -23.26 -4.78
C SER A 135 4.50 -24.13 -6.02
N PHE A 136 5.09 -23.55 -7.04
CA PHE A 136 5.63 -24.28 -8.17
C PHE A 136 6.94 -24.99 -7.78
N ASN A 137 7.25 -26.07 -8.50
CA ASN A 137 8.49 -26.83 -8.29
C ASN A 137 9.73 -26.09 -8.84
N THR A 138 9.53 -25.03 -9.61
CA THR A 138 10.58 -24.26 -10.27
C THR A 138 10.46 -22.80 -9.87
N ILE A 139 11.57 -22.22 -9.41
CA ILE A 139 11.67 -20.80 -9.09
C ILE A 139 11.97 -20.05 -10.40
N PRO A 140 11.05 -19.22 -10.92
CA PRO A 140 11.32 -18.43 -12.13
C PRO A 140 12.39 -17.39 -11.85
N ASN A 141 13.26 -17.11 -12.82
CA ASN A 141 14.28 -16.08 -12.71
C ASN A 141 14.16 -15.02 -13.81
N HIS A 142 13.58 -15.36 -14.96
CA HIS A 142 13.41 -14.48 -16.11
C HIS A 142 11.93 -14.33 -16.52
N ALA A 143 11.62 -13.26 -17.25
CA ALA A 143 10.25 -12.97 -17.69
C ALA A 143 9.63 -14.09 -18.55
N ASN A 144 10.43 -14.76 -19.38
CA ASN A 144 9.96 -15.85 -20.23
C ASN A 144 9.58 -17.13 -19.44
N ASP A 145 10.18 -17.33 -18.26
CA ASP A 145 9.86 -18.47 -17.39
C ASP A 145 8.41 -18.39 -16.87
N LEU A 146 7.82 -17.19 -16.84
CA LEU A 146 6.50 -16.93 -16.28
C LEU A 146 5.36 -17.35 -17.19
N ARG A 147 5.56 -17.39 -18.51
CA ARG A 147 4.51 -17.77 -19.47
C ARG A 147 3.86 -19.12 -19.12
N PRO A 148 4.61 -20.24 -19.00
CA PRO A 148 4.02 -21.53 -18.66
C PRO A 148 3.44 -21.56 -17.23
N LEU A 149 3.94 -20.73 -16.31
CA LEU A 149 3.45 -20.68 -14.93
C LEU A 149 2.11 -19.94 -14.83
N VAL A 150 1.96 -18.81 -15.53
CA VAL A 150 0.72 -18.02 -15.56
C VAL A 150 -0.42 -18.80 -16.22
N SER A 151 -0.12 -19.57 -17.28
CA SER A 151 -1.10 -20.42 -17.96
C SER A 151 -1.22 -21.84 -17.37
N ALA A 152 -0.56 -22.12 -16.24
CA ALA A 152 -0.58 -23.46 -15.65
C ALA A 152 -1.99 -23.85 -15.21
N GLN A 153 -2.33 -25.14 -15.35
CA GLN A 153 -3.57 -25.65 -14.77
C GLN A 153 -3.55 -25.46 -13.26
N LEU A 154 -4.69 -25.07 -12.70
CA LEU A 154 -4.85 -24.95 -11.25
C LEU A 154 -4.77 -26.33 -10.59
N VAL A 155 -4.21 -26.39 -9.39
CA VAL A 155 -4.09 -27.63 -8.59
C VAL A 155 -5.47 -28.22 -8.27
N ARG A 156 -6.48 -27.36 -8.19
CA ARG A 156 -7.90 -27.69 -8.04
C ARG A 156 -8.76 -26.61 -8.68
N LYS A 157 -10.03 -26.91 -8.96
CA LYS A 157 -11.01 -25.94 -9.47
C LYS A 157 -11.27 -24.85 -8.43
N LEU A 158 -11.61 -23.66 -8.92
CA LEU A 158 -12.02 -22.52 -8.11
C LEU A 158 -13.34 -22.84 -7.39
N PRO A 159 -13.46 -22.54 -6.08
CA PRO A 159 -14.69 -22.78 -5.34
C PRO A 159 -15.77 -21.76 -5.72
N VAL A 160 -17.02 -22.20 -5.83
CA VAL A 160 -18.19 -21.34 -6.04
C VAL A 160 -19.38 -21.79 -5.17
N SER A 161 -20.27 -20.87 -4.83
CA SER A 161 -21.31 -21.03 -3.81
C SER A 161 -22.65 -21.57 -4.31
N PHE A 162 -23.00 -21.39 -5.59
CA PHE A 162 -24.37 -21.56 -6.08
C PHE A 162 -24.48 -22.47 -7.31
N TYR A 163 -23.63 -23.50 -7.41
CA TYR A 163 -23.61 -24.46 -8.51
C TYR A 163 -23.47 -23.80 -9.89
N GLU A 164 -22.66 -22.75 -9.97
CA GLU A 164 -22.42 -21.98 -11.18
C GLU A 164 -21.86 -22.85 -12.31
N GLU A 165 -21.17 -23.96 -11.99
CA GLU A 165 -20.73 -24.94 -12.99
C GLU A 165 -21.90 -25.61 -13.74
N LYS A 166 -23.07 -25.71 -13.11
CA LYS A 166 -24.30 -26.25 -13.74
C LYS A 166 -25.03 -25.18 -14.53
N LYS A 167 -25.06 -23.94 -13.99
CA LYS A 167 -25.67 -22.78 -14.66
C LYS A 167 -24.88 -22.35 -15.89
N PHE A 168 -23.56 -22.50 -15.84
CA PHE A 168 -22.61 -22.15 -16.89
C PHE A 168 -21.70 -23.36 -17.20
N PRO A 169 -22.20 -24.38 -17.93
CA PRO A 169 -21.46 -25.62 -18.20
C PRO A 169 -20.08 -25.39 -18.83
N GLN A 170 -19.91 -24.31 -19.58
CA GLN A 170 -18.64 -23.91 -20.17
C GLN A 170 -17.54 -23.58 -19.14
N PHE A 171 -17.89 -23.37 -17.87
CA PHE A 171 -16.96 -23.10 -16.77
C PHE A 171 -16.70 -24.33 -15.90
N ALA A 172 -17.39 -25.45 -16.12
CA ALA A 172 -17.33 -26.62 -15.25
C ALA A 172 -15.94 -27.25 -15.10
N GLU A 173 -15.02 -26.99 -16.03
CA GLU A 173 -13.61 -27.40 -15.90
C GLU A 173 -12.79 -26.51 -14.95
N TYR A 174 -13.24 -25.29 -14.68
CA TYR A 174 -12.53 -24.27 -13.92
C TYR A 174 -13.12 -24.02 -12.53
N ILE A 175 -14.44 -24.18 -12.37
CA ILE A 175 -15.16 -23.92 -11.11
C ILE A 175 -15.89 -25.17 -10.61
N GLN A 176 -16.12 -25.24 -9.30
CA GLN A 176 -16.94 -26.27 -8.68
C GLN A 176 -17.59 -25.79 -7.39
N THR A 177 -18.83 -26.22 -7.13
CA THR A 177 -19.42 -26.17 -5.80
C THR A 177 -19.10 -27.42 -5.01
N SER A 178 -18.64 -27.23 -3.76
CA SER A 178 -18.54 -28.28 -2.74
C SER A 178 -19.40 -27.88 -1.55
N ASP A 179 -20.23 -28.79 -1.06
CA ASP A 179 -21.22 -28.51 0.00
C ASP A 179 -20.60 -27.98 1.30
N ASP A 180 -19.35 -28.33 1.56
CA ASP A 180 -18.57 -27.95 2.74
C ASP A 180 -17.69 -26.71 2.53
N GLU A 181 -17.59 -26.20 1.29
CA GLU A 181 -16.76 -25.04 0.93
C GLU A 181 -17.57 -23.87 0.35
N CYS A 182 -18.83 -24.10 -0.04
CA CYS A 182 -19.70 -23.10 -0.67
C CYS A 182 -19.95 -21.87 0.22
N GLY A 183 -19.86 -22.03 1.54
CA GLY A 183 -19.97 -20.94 2.52
C GLY A 183 -18.69 -20.12 2.72
N SER A 184 -17.55 -20.53 2.14
CA SER A 184 -16.27 -19.86 2.32
C SER A 184 -16.26 -18.46 1.70
N ASN A 185 -15.46 -17.56 2.27
CA ASN A 185 -15.32 -16.19 1.78
C ASN A 185 -14.79 -16.14 0.35
N LEU A 186 -13.83 -17.02 0.00
CA LEU A 186 -13.33 -17.12 -1.37
C LEU A 186 -14.43 -17.59 -2.35
N ALA A 187 -15.23 -18.60 -1.99
CA ALA A 187 -16.32 -19.08 -2.83
C ALA A 187 -17.36 -17.97 -3.09
N LYS A 188 -17.78 -17.28 -2.03
CA LYS A 188 -18.73 -16.16 -2.12
C LYS A 188 -18.20 -15.04 -3.02
N HIS A 189 -16.93 -14.69 -2.88
CA HIS A 189 -16.29 -13.67 -3.73
C HIS A 189 -16.28 -14.07 -5.21
N ILE A 190 -15.84 -15.29 -5.52
CA ILE A 190 -15.80 -15.79 -6.90
C ILE A 190 -17.21 -15.85 -7.50
N SER A 191 -18.19 -16.37 -6.75
CA SER A 191 -19.60 -16.39 -7.17
C SER A 191 -20.13 -15.00 -7.52
N CYS A 192 -19.84 -13.98 -6.70
CA CYS A 192 -20.22 -12.60 -6.98
C CYS A 192 -19.68 -12.10 -8.34
N LEU A 193 -18.44 -12.45 -8.69
CA LEU A 193 -17.81 -12.08 -9.96
C LEU A 193 -18.46 -12.76 -11.18
N LEU A 194 -19.11 -13.91 -10.98
CA LEU A 194 -19.81 -14.65 -12.04
C LEU A 194 -21.24 -14.15 -12.27
N THR A 195 -21.73 -13.20 -11.47
CA THR A 195 -23.05 -12.61 -11.65
C THR A 195 -23.10 -11.57 -12.78
N ASP A 196 -24.29 -11.33 -13.32
CA ASP A 196 -24.55 -10.33 -14.37
C ASP A 196 -24.25 -8.88 -13.94
N ILE A 197 -23.93 -8.63 -12.66
CA ILE A 197 -23.63 -7.28 -12.14
C ILE A 197 -22.41 -6.70 -12.87
N PHE A 198 -21.39 -7.52 -13.13
CA PHE A 198 -20.20 -7.10 -13.89
C PHE A 198 -20.49 -6.91 -15.38
N GLU A 199 -21.49 -7.60 -15.93
CA GLU A 199 -21.87 -7.49 -17.35
C GLU A 199 -22.71 -6.24 -17.62
N LYS A 200 -23.47 -5.79 -16.61
CA LYS A 200 -24.35 -4.61 -16.68
C LYS A 200 -23.66 -3.31 -16.26
N GLN A 201 -22.45 -3.38 -15.72
CA GLN A 201 -21.65 -2.20 -15.45
C GLN A 201 -21.14 -1.63 -16.78
N ASP A 202 -21.46 -0.37 -17.01
CA ASP A 202 -20.79 0.35 -18.09
C ASP A 202 -19.34 0.54 -17.66
N PHE A 203 -18.40 0.12 -18.52
CA PHE A 203 -16.97 0.39 -18.38
C PHE A 203 -16.46 1.19 -19.57
N ASP A 204 -17.32 1.49 -20.54
CA ASP A 204 -17.00 2.38 -21.65
C ASP A 204 -17.41 3.81 -21.20
N ASP A 205 -16.52 4.79 -21.36
CA ASP A 205 -16.74 6.18 -20.92
C ASP A 205 -17.08 6.37 -19.42
N THR A 206 -16.49 5.55 -18.55
CA THR A 206 -16.69 5.65 -17.08
C THR A 206 -15.57 6.37 -16.35
N SER A 207 -15.76 6.64 -15.05
CA SER A 207 -14.67 7.21 -14.25
C SER A 207 -13.58 6.16 -14.00
N GLU A 208 -12.33 6.63 -13.89
CA GLU A 208 -11.17 5.80 -13.52
C GLU A 208 -11.42 5.03 -12.21
N ASP A 209 -12.15 5.63 -11.27
CA ASP A 209 -12.57 5.00 -10.01
C ASP A 209 -13.47 3.75 -10.21
N MET A 210 -14.31 3.73 -11.25
CA MET A 210 -15.13 2.56 -11.56
C MET A 210 -14.29 1.42 -12.14
N VAL A 211 -13.34 1.74 -13.01
CA VAL A 211 -12.36 0.77 -13.52
C VAL A 211 -11.56 0.20 -12.35
N HIS A 212 -11.05 1.07 -11.46
CA HIS A 212 -10.35 0.66 -10.24
C HIS A 212 -11.15 -0.35 -9.43
N TRP A 213 -12.44 -0.12 -9.19
CA TRP A 213 -13.30 -1.03 -8.42
C TRP A 213 -13.44 -2.41 -9.10
N GLY A 214 -13.64 -2.44 -10.42
CA GLY A 214 -13.75 -3.68 -11.19
C GLY A 214 -12.46 -4.51 -11.15
N ILE A 215 -11.32 -3.84 -11.34
CA ILE A 215 -10.00 -4.48 -11.30
C ILE A 215 -9.64 -4.96 -9.89
N ASP A 216 -9.98 -4.21 -8.86
CA ASP A 216 -9.80 -4.63 -7.47
C ASP A 216 -10.52 -5.93 -7.17
N SER A 217 -11.73 -6.08 -7.69
CA SER A 217 -12.54 -7.28 -7.49
C SER A 217 -11.93 -8.52 -8.15
N LEU A 218 -11.22 -8.35 -9.27
CA LEU A 218 -10.58 -9.45 -10.00
C LEU A 218 -9.16 -9.76 -9.53
N ILE A 219 -8.41 -8.78 -9.03
CA ILE A 219 -6.97 -8.91 -8.72
C ILE A 219 -6.69 -8.68 -7.24
N ARG A 220 -6.98 -7.48 -6.72
CA ARG A 220 -6.57 -7.09 -5.36
C ARG A 220 -7.28 -7.89 -4.28
N ILE A 221 -8.61 -8.03 -4.38
CA ILE A 221 -9.42 -8.71 -3.36
C ILE A 221 -9.07 -10.21 -3.27
N PRO A 222 -8.94 -10.98 -4.38
CA PRO A 222 -8.47 -12.36 -4.30
C PRO A 222 -7.09 -12.49 -3.62
N LEU A 223 -6.12 -11.63 -3.98
CA LEU A 223 -4.80 -11.62 -3.33
C LEU A 223 -4.90 -11.28 -1.83
N GLN A 224 -5.77 -10.35 -1.46
CA GLN A 224 -6.04 -9.99 -0.07
C GLN A 224 -6.63 -11.17 0.71
N ILE A 225 -7.64 -11.86 0.17
CA ILE A 225 -8.23 -13.06 0.77
C ILE A 225 -7.14 -14.12 1.01
N PHE A 226 -6.27 -14.38 0.03
CA PHE A 226 -5.17 -15.35 0.20
C PHE A 226 -4.22 -14.96 1.33
N ARG A 227 -3.81 -13.68 1.40
CA ARG A 227 -2.92 -13.17 2.46
C ARG A 227 -3.57 -13.27 3.84
N GLU A 228 -4.80 -12.80 3.99
CA GLU A 228 -5.49 -12.76 5.28
C GLU A 228 -5.80 -14.18 5.80
N SER A 229 -6.12 -15.11 4.90
CA SER A 229 -6.47 -16.48 5.27
C SER A 229 -5.26 -17.34 5.63
N LEU A 230 -4.08 -17.07 5.05
CA LEU A 230 -2.86 -17.86 5.26
C LEU A 230 -1.82 -17.18 6.16
N GLY A 231 -1.97 -15.88 6.37
CA GLY A 231 -1.03 -15.05 7.12
C GLY A 231 0.18 -14.60 6.29
N GLY A 232 0.81 -13.52 6.78
CA GLY A 232 1.95 -12.90 6.12
C GLY A 232 3.21 -13.79 6.03
N GLY A 233 3.32 -14.85 6.84
CA GLY A 233 4.43 -15.80 6.74
C GLY A 233 4.37 -16.70 5.50
N VAL A 234 3.17 -17.01 5.01
CA VAL A 234 2.96 -17.88 3.83
C VAL A 234 2.92 -17.05 2.55
N LEU A 235 2.17 -15.94 2.57
CA LEU A 235 2.05 -15.01 1.44
C LEU A 235 2.41 -13.59 1.90
N PRO A 236 3.72 -13.23 1.92
CA PRO A 236 4.22 -11.97 2.46
C PRO A 236 3.99 -10.77 1.53
N ILE A 237 2.78 -10.60 1.01
CA ILE A 237 2.45 -9.48 0.11
C ILE A 237 1.98 -8.23 0.84
N GLU A 238 2.43 -7.06 0.39
CA GLU A 238 1.83 -5.78 0.74
C GLU A 238 1.32 -5.10 -0.51
N MET A 239 0.15 -4.46 -0.46
CA MET A 239 -0.46 -3.82 -1.63
C MET A 239 -0.79 -2.35 -1.31
N ASP A 240 -0.59 -1.47 -2.28
CA ASP A 240 -1.04 -0.08 -2.21
C ASP A 240 -1.61 0.34 -3.55
N ARG A 241 -2.55 1.28 -3.49
CA ARG A 241 -3.08 1.96 -4.67
C ARG A 241 -2.68 3.41 -4.71
N ASN A 242 -2.55 3.90 -5.91
CA ASN A 242 -2.27 5.29 -6.15
C ASN A 242 -3.59 6.03 -6.43
N SER A 243 -4.38 6.28 -5.38
CA SER A 243 -5.56 7.14 -5.51
C SER A 243 -5.11 8.58 -5.80
N LYS A 244 -5.85 9.29 -6.68
CA LYS A 244 -5.69 10.73 -6.95
C LYS A 244 -6.06 11.60 -5.73
N ASP A 245 -5.60 11.28 -4.54
CA ASP A 245 -5.81 12.10 -3.35
C ASP A 245 -4.81 13.26 -3.29
N GLN A 246 -5.29 14.39 -3.82
CA GLN A 246 -5.11 15.74 -3.30
C GLN A 246 -3.69 16.24 -2.99
N GLY A 247 -2.85 16.42 -4.03
CA GLY A 247 -1.61 17.22 -3.88
C GLY A 247 -0.63 17.26 -5.06
N THR A 248 -0.88 16.48 -6.11
CA THR A 248 0.02 16.35 -7.28
C THR A 248 -0.65 16.89 -8.54
N THR A 249 -0.80 18.21 -8.63
CA THR A 249 -0.99 18.87 -9.92
C THR A 249 0.25 18.63 -10.81
N THR A 250 0.03 17.98 -11.94
CA THR A 250 0.68 18.21 -13.26
C THR A 250 2.20 18.06 -13.41
N VAL A 251 2.90 17.37 -12.51
CA VAL A 251 4.16 16.70 -12.88
C VAL A 251 3.90 15.20 -12.80
N GLY A 252 3.95 14.53 -13.96
CA GLY A 252 3.43 13.20 -14.25
C GLY A 252 3.42 12.22 -13.08
N ASN A 253 2.30 11.55 -12.89
CA ASN A 253 2.13 10.53 -11.87
C ASN A 253 3.14 9.40 -12.09
N LYS A 254 4.31 9.49 -11.45
CA LYS A 254 5.43 8.55 -11.63
C LYS A 254 5.15 7.15 -11.08
N ARG A 255 4.07 7.01 -10.31
CA ARG A 255 3.72 5.80 -9.59
C ARG A 255 2.58 5.09 -10.33
N PRO A 256 2.68 3.77 -10.59
CA PRO A 256 1.59 2.96 -11.13
C PRO A 256 0.34 2.98 -10.22
N ASP A 257 -0.81 2.63 -10.78
CA ASP A 257 -2.10 2.65 -10.08
C ASP A 257 -2.21 1.57 -9.01
N PHE A 258 -1.63 0.40 -9.29
CA PHE A 258 -1.56 -0.73 -8.36
C PHE A 258 -0.12 -1.17 -8.17
N LEU A 259 0.25 -1.46 -6.92
CA LEU A 259 1.56 -1.95 -6.54
C LEU A 259 1.42 -3.06 -5.49
N CYS A 260 2.22 -4.12 -5.66
CA CYS A 260 2.26 -5.26 -4.78
C CYS A 260 3.72 -5.68 -4.51
N TRP A 261 4.14 -5.56 -3.26
CA TRP A 261 5.47 -5.89 -2.78
C TRP A 261 5.51 -7.25 -2.10
N ILE A 262 6.68 -7.89 -2.11
CA ILE A 262 7.01 -9.11 -1.38
C ILE A 262 8.32 -8.86 -0.65
N ASN A 263 8.31 -8.87 0.67
CA ASN A 263 9.51 -8.55 1.47
C ASN A 263 10.21 -7.27 0.95
N ASP A 264 9.43 -6.21 0.74
CA ASP A 264 9.85 -4.92 0.18
C ASP A 264 10.26 -4.89 -1.32
N VAL A 265 10.31 -6.03 -2.03
CA VAL A 265 10.53 -6.07 -3.48
C VAL A 265 9.22 -5.85 -4.23
N LEU A 266 9.15 -4.87 -5.13
CA LEU A 266 8.00 -4.67 -5.99
C LEU A 266 7.91 -5.78 -7.05
N LEU A 267 7.12 -6.83 -6.85
CA LEU A 267 7.04 -7.93 -7.83
C LEU A 267 5.87 -7.79 -8.82
N PHE A 268 4.81 -7.07 -8.43
CA PHE A 268 3.61 -6.97 -9.25
C PHE A 268 3.04 -5.55 -9.26
N LYS A 269 2.73 -5.02 -10.45
CA LYS A 269 2.16 -3.67 -10.61
C LYS A 269 1.10 -3.60 -11.72
N GLY A 270 0.25 -2.58 -11.66
CA GLY A 270 -0.81 -2.35 -12.64
C GLY A 270 -0.90 -0.90 -13.07
N GLU A 271 -1.33 -0.70 -14.31
CA GLU A 271 -1.69 0.61 -14.86
C GLU A 271 -3.08 0.53 -15.51
N GLU A 272 -3.92 1.50 -15.21
CA GLU A 272 -5.36 1.48 -15.46
C GLU A 272 -5.79 2.78 -16.13
N LYS A 273 -6.54 2.67 -17.23
CA LYS A 273 -7.14 3.81 -17.93
C LYS A 273 -8.65 3.62 -18.04
N ALA A 274 -9.37 4.72 -17.99
CA ALA A 274 -10.82 4.72 -18.11
C ALA A 274 -11.29 4.32 -19.53
N ASP A 275 -10.68 4.90 -20.56
CA ASP A 275 -11.11 4.73 -21.95
C ASP A 275 -10.38 3.56 -22.62
N ALA A 276 -11.13 2.64 -23.23
CA ALA A 276 -10.62 1.49 -23.97
C ALA A 276 -9.57 1.84 -25.05
N LYS A 277 -9.66 3.03 -25.66
CA LYS A 277 -8.71 3.49 -26.69
C LYS A 277 -7.31 3.78 -26.12
N ASP A 278 -7.24 4.05 -24.82
CA ASP A 278 -6.00 4.40 -24.11
C ASP A 278 -5.21 3.16 -23.67
N PHE A 279 -5.56 1.95 -24.15
CA PHE A 279 -4.84 0.72 -23.82
C PHE A 279 -3.34 0.81 -24.15
N SER A 280 -3.00 1.37 -25.31
CA SER A 280 -1.59 1.56 -25.69
C SER A 280 -0.86 2.58 -24.80
N ILE A 281 -1.60 3.50 -24.17
CA ILE A 281 -1.07 4.44 -23.19
C ILE A 281 -0.81 3.70 -21.88
N ALA A 282 -1.73 2.84 -21.44
CA ALA A 282 -1.53 1.99 -20.26
C ALA A 282 -0.29 1.08 -20.40
N GLU A 283 -0.10 0.46 -21.57
CA GLU A 283 1.11 -0.35 -21.86
C GLU A 283 2.39 0.48 -21.80
N ARG A 284 2.39 1.66 -22.44
CA ARG A 284 3.55 2.55 -22.42
C ARG A 284 3.88 3.03 -21.00
N GLU A 285 2.87 3.39 -20.22
CA GLU A 285 3.08 3.84 -18.84
C GLU A 285 3.57 2.71 -17.93
N LEU A 286 3.22 1.44 -18.20
CA LEU A 286 3.86 0.30 -17.56
C LEU A 286 5.35 0.18 -17.94
N GLU A 287 5.70 0.41 -19.20
CA GLU A 287 7.10 0.40 -19.61
C GLU A 287 7.89 1.61 -19.11
N ASP A 288 7.26 2.75 -18.87
CA ASP A 288 7.94 3.98 -18.44
C ASP A 288 8.11 4.05 -16.91
N LYS A 289 7.11 3.61 -16.13
CA LYS A 289 7.12 3.73 -14.67
C LYS A 289 7.79 2.52 -14.01
N PHE A 290 8.85 2.75 -13.24
CA PHE A 290 9.54 1.71 -12.46
C PHE A 290 10.12 0.57 -13.31
N ASN A 291 10.65 0.90 -14.48
CA ASN A 291 11.23 -0.05 -15.41
C ASN A 291 12.71 -0.37 -15.16
N THR A 292 13.34 0.27 -14.17
CA THR A 292 14.77 0.12 -13.90
C THR A 292 15.00 -1.05 -12.94
N PHE A 293 15.50 -2.17 -13.48
CA PHE A 293 15.89 -3.36 -12.71
C PHE A 293 17.29 -3.19 -12.15
N ASP A 294 17.38 -2.33 -11.15
CA ASP A 294 18.57 -2.19 -10.35
C ASP A 294 18.64 -3.38 -9.36
N PRO A 295 19.75 -4.14 -9.27
CA PRO A 295 19.92 -5.16 -8.23
C PRO A 295 19.63 -4.64 -6.81
N LEU A 296 19.74 -3.32 -6.60
CA LEU A 296 19.38 -2.65 -5.35
C LEU A 296 17.91 -2.74 -4.96
N ASN A 297 17.05 -2.91 -5.96
CA ASN A 297 15.61 -2.88 -5.85
C ASN A 297 14.97 -4.25 -6.07
N PHE A 298 15.71 -5.21 -6.65
CA PHE A 298 15.18 -6.51 -7.09
C PHE A 298 16.05 -7.71 -6.70
N GLY A 299 17.26 -7.49 -6.16
CA GLY A 299 18.19 -8.57 -5.84
C GLY A 299 18.52 -9.42 -7.08
N ASN A 300 18.25 -10.72 -7.00
CA ASN A 300 18.46 -11.67 -8.11
C ASN A 300 17.23 -11.83 -9.02
N ILE A 301 16.08 -11.24 -8.68
CA ILE A 301 14.88 -11.32 -9.50
C ILE A 301 15.07 -10.46 -10.74
N GLN A 302 14.96 -11.05 -11.94
CA GLN A 302 15.08 -10.34 -13.22
C GLN A 302 13.76 -10.29 -13.98
N PHE A 303 12.64 -10.18 -13.27
CA PHE A 303 11.33 -9.94 -13.86
C PHE A 303 10.42 -9.17 -12.92
N MET A 304 9.39 -8.53 -13.47
CA MET A 304 8.29 -7.96 -12.70
C MET A 304 7.00 -8.34 -13.41
N LEU A 305 6.05 -8.93 -12.69
CA LEU A 305 4.70 -9.17 -13.21
C LEU A 305 3.99 -7.83 -13.35
N CYS A 306 3.15 -7.69 -14.38
CA CYS A 306 2.31 -6.51 -14.50
C CYS A 306 1.00 -6.78 -15.25
N TYR A 307 0.07 -5.84 -15.15
CA TYR A 307 -1.13 -5.83 -16.00
C TYR A 307 -1.41 -4.42 -16.51
N ALA A 308 -1.95 -4.34 -17.74
CA ALA A 308 -2.49 -3.12 -18.32
C ALA A 308 -4.01 -3.25 -18.44
N VAL A 309 -4.73 -2.20 -18.07
CA VAL A 309 -6.18 -2.10 -18.24
C VAL A 309 -6.55 -0.81 -18.93
N ALA A 310 -7.50 -0.88 -19.87
CA ALA A 310 -8.16 0.29 -20.40
C ALA A 310 -9.63 -0.03 -20.75
N GLY A 311 -10.56 0.68 -20.10
CA GLY A 311 -11.98 0.32 -20.12
C GLY A 311 -12.17 -1.15 -19.72
N PRO A 312 -12.85 -1.98 -20.54
CA PRO A 312 -13.05 -3.39 -20.22
C PRO A 312 -11.85 -4.28 -20.58
N ASN A 313 -10.85 -3.76 -21.29
CA ASN A 313 -9.74 -4.57 -21.80
C ASN A 313 -8.66 -4.72 -20.73
N LEU A 314 -8.21 -5.95 -20.50
CA LEU A 314 -7.13 -6.30 -19.58
C LEU A 314 -6.11 -7.19 -20.27
N ARG A 315 -4.81 -7.02 -19.95
CA ARG A 315 -3.78 -7.99 -20.32
C ARG A 315 -2.67 -8.08 -19.28
N PHE A 316 -2.21 -9.31 -19.02
CA PHE A 316 -1.07 -9.58 -18.16
C PHE A 316 0.23 -9.61 -18.96
N TYR A 317 1.28 -9.12 -18.31
CA TYR A 317 2.62 -8.94 -18.85
C TYR A 317 3.67 -9.31 -17.81
N ALA A 318 4.91 -9.46 -18.27
CA ALA A 318 6.10 -9.34 -17.46
C ALA A 318 7.04 -8.32 -18.07
N ILE A 319 7.75 -7.56 -17.24
CA ILE A 319 8.87 -6.75 -17.68
C ILE A 319 10.14 -7.58 -17.55
N ASP A 320 10.90 -7.73 -18.63
CA ASP A 320 12.17 -8.46 -18.66
C ASP A 320 13.29 -7.64 -18.02
N GLY A 321 13.78 -8.09 -16.87
CA GLY A 321 14.84 -7.52 -16.05
C GLY A 321 16.27 -7.83 -16.51
N SER A 322 16.45 -8.68 -17.51
CA SER A 322 17.77 -9.19 -17.88
C SER A 322 18.69 -8.13 -18.49
N GLN A 323 20.00 -8.25 -18.27
CA GLN A 323 21.00 -7.30 -18.78
C GLN A 323 21.02 -7.20 -20.32
N ASN A 324 20.57 -8.26 -21.00
CA ASN A 324 20.51 -8.34 -22.47
C ASN A 324 19.14 -7.90 -23.04
N ALA A 325 18.18 -7.52 -22.18
CA ALA A 325 16.87 -7.08 -22.63
C ALA A 325 16.99 -5.77 -23.43
N ASN A 326 16.29 -5.70 -24.56
CA ASN A 326 16.23 -4.46 -25.34
C ASN A 326 15.49 -3.38 -24.53
N PRO A 327 16.11 -2.23 -24.23
CA PRO A 327 15.47 -1.16 -23.46
C PRO A 327 14.15 -0.64 -24.06
N LEU A 328 13.94 -0.81 -25.38
CA LEU A 328 12.78 -0.33 -26.12
C LEU A 328 11.63 -1.36 -26.24
N ASN A 329 11.76 -2.57 -25.70
CA ASN A 329 10.72 -3.59 -25.79
C ASN A 329 10.89 -4.66 -24.70
N ARG A 330 10.66 -4.28 -23.44
CA ARG A 330 10.86 -5.17 -22.27
C ARG A 330 9.58 -5.88 -21.86
N LEU A 331 8.43 -5.46 -22.39
CA LEU A 331 7.14 -6.00 -22.03
C LEU A 331 6.84 -7.33 -22.75
N VAL A 332 6.85 -8.42 -22.00
CA VAL A 332 6.56 -9.78 -22.47
C VAL A 332 5.09 -10.12 -22.18
N PRO A 333 4.21 -10.29 -23.18
CA PRO A 333 2.80 -10.61 -22.95
C PRO A 333 2.63 -12.01 -22.36
N LEU A 334 1.97 -12.12 -21.20
CA LEU A 334 1.72 -13.39 -20.52
C LEU A 334 0.31 -13.94 -20.78
N SER A 335 -0.63 -13.09 -21.19
CA SER A 335 -1.98 -13.49 -21.58
C SER A 335 -2.38 -12.93 -22.95
N ASN A 336 -3.52 -13.38 -23.47
CA ASN A 336 -4.25 -12.63 -24.51
C ASN A 336 -4.88 -11.36 -23.91
N ARG A 337 -5.44 -10.51 -24.76
CA ARG A 337 -6.32 -9.42 -24.30
C ARG A 337 -7.65 -10.04 -23.86
N LEU A 338 -8.04 -9.76 -22.63
CA LEU A 338 -9.20 -10.30 -21.93
C LEU A 338 -10.22 -9.17 -21.74
N ASP A 339 -11.50 -9.48 -21.86
CA ASP A 339 -12.61 -8.55 -21.63
C ASP A 339 -13.24 -8.82 -20.26
N ILE A 340 -13.12 -7.88 -19.32
CA ILE A 340 -13.68 -8.04 -17.97
C ILE A 340 -15.22 -8.12 -17.96
N LYS A 341 -15.91 -7.63 -19.00
CA LYS A 341 -17.37 -7.79 -19.16
C LYS A 341 -17.72 -9.22 -19.56
N ASN A 342 -16.78 -10.00 -20.11
CA ASN A 342 -17.00 -11.39 -20.47
C ASN A 342 -16.75 -12.33 -19.27
N SER A 343 -17.76 -13.11 -18.89
CA SER A 343 -17.66 -14.06 -17.76
C SER A 343 -16.58 -15.12 -17.91
N ARG A 344 -16.31 -15.61 -19.14
CA ARG A 344 -15.22 -16.57 -19.40
C ARG A 344 -13.85 -15.95 -19.17
N ASP A 345 -13.68 -14.71 -19.58
CA ASP A 345 -12.44 -13.98 -19.39
C ASP A 345 -12.25 -13.63 -17.91
N ARG A 346 -13.31 -13.29 -17.16
CA ARG A 346 -13.24 -13.15 -15.69
C ARG A 346 -12.74 -14.41 -15.00
N VAL A 347 -13.26 -15.59 -15.38
CA VAL A 347 -12.77 -16.89 -14.87
C VAL A 347 -11.28 -17.08 -15.23
N SER A 348 -10.89 -16.73 -16.45
CA SER A 348 -9.50 -16.83 -16.91
C SER A 348 -8.57 -15.89 -16.13
N ILE A 349 -9.01 -14.66 -15.84
CA ILE A 349 -8.28 -13.69 -15.01
C ILE A 349 -8.09 -14.25 -13.59
N LEU A 350 -9.13 -14.81 -12.99
CA LEU A 350 -9.04 -15.43 -11.66
C LEU A 350 -8.03 -16.58 -11.62
N CYS A 351 -8.03 -17.45 -12.63
CA CYS A 351 -7.03 -18.51 -12.76
C CYS A 351 -5.60 -17.94 -12.84
N ILE A 352 -5.40 -16.87 -13.63
CA ILE A 352 -4.11 -16.19 -13.73
C ILE A 352 -3.71 -15.59 -12.39
N VAL A 353 -4.61 -14.94 -11.66
CA VAL A 353 -4.34 -14.34 -10.34
C VAL A 353 -3.97 -15.40 -9.30
N VAL A 354 -4.62 -16.58 -9.31
CA VAL A 354 -4.20 -17.72 -8.49
C VAL A 354 -2.78 -18.15 -8.84
N ASN A 355 -2.45 -18.28 -10.13
CA ASN A 355 -1.09 -18.63 -10.56
C ASN A 355 -0.06 -17.55 -10.23
N ILE A 356 -0.42 -16.27 -10.26
CA ILE A 356 0.41 -15.17 -9.77
C ILE A 356 0.67 -15.35 -8.28
N ALA A 357 -0.35 -15.64 -7.45
CA ALA A 357 -0.15 -15.92 -6.03
C ALA A 357 0.77 -17.12 -5.78
N ARG A 358 0.66 -18.18 -6.61
CA ARG A 358 1.58 -19.33 -6.58
C ARG A 358 3.01 -18.93 -6.93
N ILE A 359 3.22 -18.10 -7.96
CA ILE A 359 4.54 -17.56 -8.33
C ILE A 359 5.12 -16.76 -7.15
N ILE A 360 4.34 -15.85 -6.58
CA ILE A 360 4.71 -15.02 -5.42
C ILE A 360 5.15 -15.91 -4.24
N ARG A 361 4.37 -16.93 -3.89
CA ARG A 361 4.71 -17.90 -2.84
C ARG A 361 5.98 -18.70 -3.17
N THR A 362 6.22 -19.00 -4.44
CA THR A 362 7.41 -19.75 -4.90
C THR A 362 8.68 -18.92 -4.75
N VAL A 363 8.63 -17.63 -5.09
CA VAL A 363 9.83 -16.77 -5.05
C VAL A 363 10.08 -16.11 -3.71
N SER A 364 9.08 -16.04 -2.81
CA SER A 364 9.18 -15.34 -1.52
C SER A 364 10.37 -15.79 -0.67
N GLY A 365 10.68 -17.10 -0.66
CA GLY A 365 11.82 -17.67 0.07
C GLY A 365 13.19 -17.35 -0.53
N SER A 366 13.25 -16.84 -1.77
CA SER A 366 14.49 -16.48 -2.46
C SER A 366 14.80 -14.97 -2.39
N ILE A 367 13.87 -14.16 -1.86
CA ILE A 367 14.02 -12.71 -1.76
C ILE A 367 14.66 -12.34 -0.43
N HIS A 368 15.84 -11.71 -0.47
CA HIS A 368 16.55 -11.23 0.71
C HIS A 368 16.20 -9.77 1.04
N GLY A 369 15.87 -9.48 2.31
CA GLY A 369 15.27 -8.21 2.76
C GLY A 369 16.19 -6.99 2.88
N SER A 370 17.19 -6.82 2.01
CA SER A 370 18.06 -5.63 2.01
C SER A 370 17.85 -4.79 0.74
N ILE A 371 16.60 -4.42 0.48
CA ILE A 371 16.18 -3.84 -0.78
C ILE A 371 15.46 -2.50 -0.52
N VAL A 372 15.61 -1.56 -1.45
CA VAL A 372 14.87 -0.29 -1.39
C VAL A 372 13.46 -0.50 -1.97
N PRO A 373 12.38 -0.23 -1.22
CA PRO A 373 11.03 -0.57 -1.66
C PRO A 373 10.49 0.48 -2.65
N ILE A 374 10.82 0.32 -3.94
CA ILE A 374 10.33 1.22 -5.01
C ILE A 374 8.81 1.34 -4.95
N GLY A 375 8.32 2.57 -4.99
CA GLY A 375 6.92 2.93 -5.00
C GLY A 375 6.26 2.83 -3.63
N LYS A 376 6.91 2.28 -2.58
CA LYS A 376 6.30 2.16 -1.26
C LYS A 376 6.35 3.51 -0.55
N ARG A 377 5.21 3.91 0.02
CA ARG A 377 5.10 5.11 0.86
C ARG A 377 5.33 4.72 2.32
N MET A 378 6.52 5.01 2.82
CA MET A 378 6.87 4.77 4.22
C MET A 378 6.39 5.95 5.08
N LYS A 379 5.37 5.70 5.90
CA LYS A 379 4.92 6.65 6.92
C LYS A 379 5.81 6.51 8.16
N LEU A 380 6.59 7.54 8.44
CA LEU A 380 7.30 7.73 9.69
C LEU A 380 6.47 8.64 10.61
N GLU A 381 6.86 8.75 11.88
CA GLU A 381 6.14 9.54 12.90
C GLU A 381 5.82 10.97 12.43
N LYS A 382 6.78 11.62 11.76
CA LYS A 382 6.71 13.05 11.37
C LYS A 382 6.87 13.29 9.87
N SER A 383 7.01 12.24 9.07
CA SER A 383 7.31 12.40 7.64
C SER A 383 6.85 11.21 6.81
N THR A 384 6.66 11.42 5.51
CA THR A 384 6.45 10.34 4.55
C THR A 384 7.63 10.29 3.59
N ILE A 385 8.17 9.10 3.35
CA ILE A 385 9.24 8.85 2.37
C ILE A 385 8.68 7.96 1.26
N THR A 386 8.92 8.34 0.01
CA THR A 386 8.56 7.54 -1.16
C THR A 386 9.80 7.32 -2.02
N PHE A 387 10.15 6.06 -2.26
CA PHE A 387 11.23 5.70 -3.17
C PHE A 387 10.69 5.60 -4.59
N PHE A 388 11.31 6.29 -5.55
CA PHE A 388 11.07 6.13 -6.97
C PHE A 388 12.28 5.41 -7.59
N ASP A 389 12.14 4.98 -8.85
CA ASP A 389 13.25 4.40 -9.61
C ASP A 389 14.47 5.34 -9.69
N ASP A 390 14.22 6.63 -9.88
CA ASP A 390 15.22 7.64 -10.19
C ASP A 390 15.43 8.70 -9.09
N SER A 391 14.74 8.56 -7.95
CA SER A 391 14.76 9.56 -6.88
C SER A 391 14.13 9.07 -5.58
N VAL A 392 14.34 9.81 -4.49
CA VAL A 392 13.64 9.62 -3.22
C VAL A 392 12.92 10.92 -2.88
N GLU A 393 11.64 10.85 -2.54
CA GLU A 393 10.85 12.00 -2.09
C GLU A 393 10.62 11.92 -0.58
N LYS A 394 10.85 13.03 0.12
CA LYS A 394 10.48 13.20 1.52
C LYS A 394 9.47 14.33 1.65
N MET A 395 8.42 14.08 2.42
CA MET A 395 7.38 15.04 2.76
C MET A 395 7.26 15.15 4.28
N VAL A 396 7.18 16.38 4.79
CA VAL A 396 7.07 16.70 6.22
C VAL A 396 5.96 17.74 6.39
N PRO A 397 4.93 17.51 7.22
CA PRO A 397 3.98 18.56 7.56
C PRO A 397 4.71 19.75 8.19
N LEU A 398 4.37 20.99 7.83
CA LEU A 398 5.11 22.17 8.32
C LEU A 398 5.10 22.31 9.85
N LYS A 399 4.00 21.90 10.49
CA LYS A 399 3.89 21.82 11.97
C LYS A 399 4.94 20.92 12.62
N ASP A 400 5.47 19.95 11.88
CA ASP A 400 6.45 18.96 12.33
C ASP A 400 7.87 19.34 11.87
N LEU A 401 8.03 20.43 11.10
CA LEU A 401 9.34 20.91 10.64
C LEU A 401 10.05 21.70 11.77
N PRO A 402 11.32 21.39 12.07
CA PRO A 402 12.04 22.05 13.16
C PRO A 402 12.24 23.56 12.98
N TYR A 403 12.27 24.28 14.10
CA TYR A 403 12.60 25.72 14.22
C TYR A 403 11.60 26.71 13.61
N GLY A 404 10.35 26.30 13.41
CA GLY A 404 9.16 27.15 13.24
C GLY A 404 9.35 28.51 12.56
N ASN A 405 9.21 28.55 11.23
CA ASN A 405 8.89 29.70 10.38
C ASN A 405 8.91 29.17 8.94
N ASP A 406 7.76 28.83 8.37
CA ASP A 406 7.66 27.96 7.19
C ASP A 406 8.54 28.43 6.01
N ASP A 407 8.38 29.68 5.57
CA ASP A 407 9.13 30.20 4.41
C ASP A 407 10.61 30.43 4.72
N GLY A 408 10.92 31.03 5.88
CA GLY A 408 12.30 31.31 6.29
C GLY A 408 13.11 30.03 6.53
N ARG A 409 12.49 29.01 7.12
CA ARG A 409 13.12 27.72 7.37
C ARG A 409 13.35 26.95 6.08
N VAL A 410 12.38 26.93 5.17
CA VAL A 410 12.52 26.27 3.87
C VAL A 410 13.62 26.93 3.04
N ALA A 411 13.68 28.26 3.02
CA ALA A 411 14.74 29.01 2.34
C ALA A 411 16.12 28.70 2.94
N PHE A 412 16.25 28.65 4.27
CA PHE A 412 17.48 28.22 4.94
C PHE A 412 17.87 26.79 4.58
N LEU A 413 16.94 25.83 4.63
CA LEU A 413 17.25 24.45 4.27
C LEU A 413 17.73 24.35 2.82
N LEU A 414 17.15 25.13 1.90
CA LEU A 414 17.62 25.20 0.52
C LEU A 414 19.08 25.65 0.44
N THR A 415 19.55 26.60 1.27
CA THR A 415 20.97 26.99 1.28
C THR A 415 21.87 25.86 1.76
N VAL A 416 21.44 25.09 2.77
CA VAL A 416 22.20 23.92 3.28
C VAL A 416 22.29 22.83 2.20
N TYR A 417 21.19 22.50 1.53
CA TYR A 417 21.21 21.50 0.45
C TYR A 417 22.01 21.97 -0.76
N ASN A 418 22.00 23.27 -1.09
CA ASN A 418 22.85 23.82 -2.14
C ASN A 418 24.33 23.77 -1.77
N CYS A 419 24.68 23.99 -0.50
CA CYS A 419 26.05 23.82 0.00
C CYS A 419 26.51 22.36 -0.13
N ALA A 420 25.66 21.38 0.16
CA ALA A 420 25.99 19.96 0.06
C ALA A 420 26.14 19.43 -1.38
N LYS A 421 25.66 20.19 -2.38
CA LYS A 421 25.57 19.74 -3.77
C LYS A 421 26.94 19.43 -4.36
N GLY A 422 27.14 18.20 -4.81
CA GLY A 422 28.37 17.69 -5.41
C GLY A 422 29.43 17.25 -4.41
N HIS A 423 29.18 17.34 -3.10
CA HIS A 423 30.17 17.01 -2.07
C HIS A 423 30.03 15.57 -1.55
N PRO A 424 31.12 14.78 -1.54
CA PRO A 424 31.10 13.41 -1.06
C PRO A 424 30.63 13.28 0.38
N GLY A 425 29.92 12.20 0.69
CA GLY A 425 29.40 11.93 2.02
C GLY A 425 28.16 12.73 2.43
N LEU A 426 27.66 13.63 1.57
CA LEU A 426 26.43 14.39 1.80
C LEU A 426 25.32 14.04 0.81
N ILE A 427 24.08 14.14 1.27
CA ILE A 427 22.89 13.88 0.45
C ILE A 427 22.79 14.84 -0.73
N GLN A 428 22.42 14.29 -1.90
CA GLN A 428 22.31 15.03 -3.14
C GLN A 428 20.85 15.24 -3.51
N ILE A 429 20.45 16.51 -3.70
CA ILE A 429 19.12 16.86 -4.20
C ILE A 429 19.05 16.72 -5.72
N LYS A 430 17.93 16.20 -6.21
CA LYS A 430 17.68 16.14 -7.65
C LYS A 430 17.57 17.55 -8.23
N LYS A 431 17.96 17.73 -9.50
CA LYS A 431 17.78 19.02 -10.20
C LYS A 431 16.31 19.47 -10.15
N GLY A 432 16.05 20.66 -9.60
CA GLY A 432 14.68 21.18 -9.38
C GLY A 432 13.92 20.52 -8.21
N GLY A 433 14.60 19.66 -7.45
CA GLY A 433 14.08 18.88 -6.33
C GLY A 433 14.37 19.46 -4.94
N GLY A 434 14.97 20.65 -4.85
CA GLY A 434 15.28 21.29 -3.57
C GLY A 434 14.03 21.56 -2.70
N PRO A 435 14.23 21.90 -1.41
CA PRO A 435 13.15 22.22 -0.48
C PRO A 435 12.12 23.21 -1.02
N LYS A 436 10.85 22.86 -0.91
CA LYS A 436 9.73 23.75 -1.23
C LYS A 436 8.47 23.38 -0.45
N ILE A 437 7.60 24.35 -0.27
CA ILE A 437 6.25 24.13 0.27
C ILE A 437 5.33 23.73 -0.88
N ARG A 438 4.55 22.66 -0.69
CA ARG A 438 3.43 22.29 -1.56
C ARG A 438 2.10 22.78 -0.96
N ASN A 439 1.06 22.79 -1.79
CA ASN A 439 -0.33 23.02 -1.37
C ASN A 439 -0.63 22.23 -0.08
N ARG A 440 -1.27 22.88 0.91
CA ARG A 440 -1.64 22.33 2.24
C ARG A 440 -0.53 22.30 3.29
N GLY A 441 0.49 23.15 3.16
CA GLY A 441 1.45 23.36 4.24
C GLY A 441 2.33 22.14 4.51
N THR A 442 2.86 21.54 3.44
CA THR A 442 3.78 20.40 3.52
C THR A 442 5.11 20.78 2.87
N TYR A 443 6.19 20.64 3.64
CA TYR A 443 7.57 20.68 3.15
C TYR A 443 7.84 19.45 2.28
N ARG A 444 8.47 19.66 1.12
CA ARG A 444 8.89 18.60 0.22
C ARG A 444 10.30 18.82 -0.29
N VAL A 445 11.06 17.75 -0.35
CA VAL A 445 12.38 17.67 -0.99
C VAL A 445 12.51 16.36 -1.77
N VAL A 446 13.28 16.38 -2.86
CA VAL A 446 13.53 15.23 -3.73
C VAL A 446 15.03 15.04 -3.88
N PHE A 447 15.47 13.83 -3.59
CA PHE A 447 16.86 13.42 -3.61
C PHE A 447 17.18 12.59 -4.85
N GLU A 448 18.40 12.76 -5.33
CA GLU A 448 19.04 11.87 -6.30
C GLU A 448 19.75 10.71 -5.57
N THR A 449 20.24 10.96 -4.36
CA THR A 449 20.79 9.91 -3.50
C THR A 449 19.73 8.86 -3.16
N ARG A 450 20.01 7.61 -3.52
CA ARG A 450 19.20 6.43 -3.21
C ARG A 450 20.05 5.48 -2.36
N GLY A 451 19.76 5.43 -1.06
CA GLY A 451 20.52 4.63 -0.11
C GLY A 451 19.62 3.74 0.73
N ARG A 452 20.22 2.71 1.33
CA ARG A 452 19.55 1.77 2.25
C ARG A 452 20.18 1.81 3.63
N ASN A 453 19.41 1.36 4.62
CA ASN A 453 19.95 1.05 5.94
C ASN A 453 21.02 -0.04 5.83
N PHE A 454 21.99 -0.01 6.75
CA PHE A 454 23.10 -0.96 6.77
C PHE A 454 23.43 -1.37 8.20
N GLN A 455 24.18 -2.46 8.33
CA GLN A 455 24.83 -2.88 9.56
C GLN A 455 26.33 -2.89 9.32
N LEU A 456 27.09 -2.52 10.34
CA LEU A 456 28.54 -2.58 10.33
C LEU A 456 28.98 -3.83 11.10
N ASN A 457 29.90 -4.58 10.53
CA ASN A 457 30.40 -5.85 11.07
C ASN A 457 31.88 -5.79 11.45
N SER A 458 32.59 -4.73 11.06
CA SER A 458 34.00 -4.55 11.42
C SER A 458 34.39 -3.10 11.67
N GLU A 459 35.51 -2.91 12.37
CA GLU A 459 36.12 -1.59 12.53
C GLU A 459 36.53 -0.98 11.18
N ASN A 460 36.87 -1.80 10.18
CA ASN A 460 37.23 -1.30 8.85
C ASN A 460 36.02 -0.65 8.16
N GLU A 461 34.86 -1.30 8.19
CA GLU A 461 33.61 -0.72 7.66
C GLU A 461 33.22 0.55 8.43
N ALA A 462 33.39 0.54 9.76
CA ALA A 462 33.19 1.71 10.59
C ALA A 462 34.12 2.88 10.22
N ARG A 463 35.38 2.58 9.88
CA ARG A 463 36.35 3.56 9.41
C ARG A 463 36.00 4.10 8.02
N GLU A 464 35.53 3.27 7.10
CA GLU A 464 35.05 3.70 5.78
C GLU A 464 33.82 4.61 5.89
N MET A 465 32.84 4.22 6.71
CA MET A 465 31.69 5.05 7.02
C MET A 465 32.12 6.38 7.66
N ALA A 466 33.05 6.33 8.62
CA ALA A 466 33.55 7.54 9.26
C ALA A 466 34.26 8.46 8.27
N ARG A 467 35.13 7.93 7.40
CA ARG A 467 35.78 8.73 6.35
C ARG A 467 34.73 9.40 5.47
N SER A 468 33.70 8.65 5.09
CA SER A 468 32.63 9.17 4.22
C SER A 468 31.88 10.34 4.87
N VAL A 469 31.37 10.12 6.08
CA VAL A 469 30.57 11.11 6.82
C VAL A 469 31.39 12.31 7.25
N LEU A 470 32.64 12.11 7.68
CA LEU A 470 33.50 13.20 8.15
C LEU A 470 34.01 14.09 7.02
N THR A 471 34.19 13.55 5.81
CA THR A 471 34.43 14.37 4.62
C THR A 471 33.26 15.32 4.36
N GLY A 472 32.03 14.81 4.40
CA GLY A 472 30.84 15.64 4.26
C GLY A 472 30.68 16.67 5.39
N LEU A 473 30.88 16.25 6.64
CA LEU A 473 30.79 17.17 7.79
C LEU A 473 31.84 18.28 7.71
N THR A 474 33.08 17.96 7.34
CA THR A 474 34.13 18.98 7.20
C THR A 474 33.72 20.05 6.21
N TRP A 475 33.12 19.66 5.07
CA TRP A 475 32.59 20.59 4.09
C TRP A 475 31.46 21.48 4.63
N LEU A 476 30.48 20.90 5.35
CA LEU A 476 29.42 21.69 5.99
C LEU A 476 29.99 22.69 6.99
N HIS A 477 30.95 22.24 7.80
CA HIS A 477 31.58 23.05 8.84
C HIS A 477 32.41 24.21 8.28
N GLU A 478 33.08 24.04 7.13
CA GLU A 478 33.77 25.11 6.40
C GLU A 478 32.82 26.23 5.94
N ASN A 479 31.54 25.91 5.80
CA ASN A 479 30.47 26.84 5.40
C ASN A 479 29.58 27.26 6.60
N ASP A 480 30.08 27.11 7.84
CA ASP A 480 29.40 27.44 9.10
C ASP A 480 28.09 26.67 9.37
N TYR A 481 27.80 25.62 8.60
CA TYR A 481 26.62 24.77 8.83
C TYR A 481 26.93 23.62 9.79
N VAL A 482 25.95 23.30 10.63
CA VAL A 482 25.95 22.14 11.53
C VAL A 482 24.74 21.26 11.23
N HIS A 483 24.87 19.95 11.39
CA HIS A 483 23.82 18.96 11.10
C HIS A 483 22.81 18.81 12.24
N CYS A 484 23.28 18.90 13.49
CA CYS A 484 22.49 18.82 14.73
C CYS A 484 21.95 17.43 15.11
N ASP A 485 21.58 16.60 14.13
CA ASP A 485 20.97 15.28 14.35
C ASP A 485 21.84 14.11 13.84
N ILE A 486 23.11 14.04 14.29
CA ILE A 486 24.02 12.94 13.91
C ILE A 486 23.67 11.67 14.68
N ARG A 487 23.18 10.67 13.95
CA ARG A 487 22.83 9.33 14.45
C ARG A 487 22.82 8.32 13.30
N LEU A 488 22.97 7.04 13.62
CA LEU A 488 23.08 5.98 12.61
C LEU A 488 21.89 5.92 11.63
N PRO A 489 20.62 6.13 12.06
CA PRO A 489 19.48 6.19 11.14
C PRO A 489 19.54 7.31 10.10
N ASN A 490 20.35 8.35 10.33
CA ASN A 490 20.53 9.48 9.42
C ASN A 490 21.77 9.29 8.52
N ILE A 491 22.29 8.06 8.43
CA ILE A 491 23.35 7.68 7.50
C ILE A 491 22.83 6.52 6.67
N VAL A 492 22.96 6.62 5.35
CA VAL A 492 22.56 5.56 4.42
C VAL A 492 23.77 5.05 3.65
N PHE A 493 23.74 3.75 3.32
CA PHE A 493 24.69 3.14 2.41
C PHE A 493 24.18 3.26 0.98
N VAL A 494 25.01 3.79 0.09
CA VAL A 494 24.76 3.96 -1.34
C VAL A 494 25.62 2.95 -2.11
N PRO A 495 25.05 1.80 -2.49
CA PRO A 495 25.75 0.76 -3.21
C PRO A 495 26.12 1.16 -4.65
N GLY A 496 27.11 0.45 -5.22
CA GLY A 496 27.64 0.73 -6.56
C GLY A 496 28.58 1.94 -6.61
N ILE A 497 28.79 2.62 -5.48
CA ILE A 497 29.78 3.68 -5.31
C ILE A 497 31.02 3.07 -4.63
N GLU A 498 32.19 3.27 -5.23
CA GLU A 498 33.46 2.80 -4.66
C GLU A 498 33.89 3.68 -3.48
N ASP A 499 33.97 5.00 -3.69
CA ASP A 499 34.42 5.97 -2.69
C ASP A 499 33.24 6.74 -2.07
N TYR A 500 33.28 6.96 -0.75
CA TYR A 500 32.27 7.76 -0.03
C TYR A 500 30.83 7.19 -0.10
N LYS A 501 30.72 5.85 -0.12
CA LYS A 501 29.46 5.09 -0.18
C LYS A 501 28.54 5.23 1.03
N TYR A 502 28.92 5.96 2.07
CA TYR A 502 28.05 6.28 3.20
C TYR A 502 27.70 7.76 3.17
N VAL A 503 26.41 8.07 3.15
CA VAL A 503 25.90 9.41 2.93
C VAL A 503 25.09 9.87 4.14
N LEU A 504 25.45 11.04 4.66
CA LEU A 504 24.70 11.73 5.70
C LEU A 504 23.45 12.40 5.11
N ILE A 505 22.30 12.13 5.72
CA ILE A 505 20.96 12.56 5.29
C ILE A 505 20.24 13.31 6.42
N ASP A 506 19.05 13.88 6.14
CA ASP A 506 18.15 14.49 7.15
C ASP A 506 18.64 15.85 7.70
N PHE A 507 18.81 16.84 6.81
CA PHE A 507 19.22 18.20 7.16
C PHE A 507 18.13 19.06 7.80
N GLU A 508 16.95 18.51 8.07
CA GLU A 508 15.81 19.24 8.61
C GLU A 508 16.07 19.81 10.01
N HIS A 509 17.08 19.33 10.73
CA HIS A 509 17.58 19.91 11.99
C HIS A 509 18.83 20.80 11.82
N SER A 510 19.40 20.92 10.62
CA SER A 510 20.61 21.69 10.38
C SER A 510 20.45 23.16 10.75
N ASN A 511 21.53 23.81 11.17
CA ASN A 511 21.54 25.21 11.58
C ASN A 511 22.91 25.86 11.33
N ILE A 512 23.06 27.14 11.69
CA ILE A 512 24.35 27.83 11.73
C ILE A 512 25.08 27.49 13.03
N SER A 513 26.39 27.26 12.94
CA SER A 513 27.25 27.04 14.10
C SER A 513 27.15 28.20 15.10
N GLY A 514 27.00 27.86 16.39
CA GLY A 514 26.89 28.83 17.47
C GLY A 514 25.46 29.29 17.79
N PHE A 515 24.44 28.67 17.19
CA PHE A 515 23.05 28.93 17.56
C PHE A 515 22.69 28.39 18.95
N SER A 516 21.66 28.99 19.55
CA SER A 516 21.08 28.54 20.82
C SER A 516 19.84 27.69 20.51
N PRO A 517 19.86 26.38 20.76
CA PRO A 517 18.71 25.52 20.50
C PRO A 517 17.56 25.85 21.46
N SER A 518 16.33 25.83 20.95
CA SER A 518 15.10 25.97 21.76
C SER A 518 14.79 24.72 22.57
N GLU A 519 15.25 23.56 22.08
CA GLU A 519 14.98 22.25 22.66
C GLU A 519 16.13 21.28 22.34
N ASN A 520 16.34 20.33 23.24
CA ASN A 520 17.38 19.32 23.08
C ASN A 520 16.80 18.09 22.38
N LEU A 521 17.50 17.60 21.36
CA LEU A 521 17.13 16.32 20.74
C LEU A 521 17.40 15.16 21.72
N ARG A 522 16.65 14.07 21.56
CA ARG A 522 16.67 12.91 22.46
C ARG A 522 18.08 12.32 22.68
N ASP A 523 18.93 12.36 21.64
CA ASP A 523 20.28 11.79 21.68
C ASP A 523 21.35 12.79 22.17
N TRP A 524 20.96 14.00 22.54
CA TRP A 524 21.88 14.98 23.13
C TRP A 524 22.12 14.70 24.61
N ASP A 525 23.29 15.10 25.09
CA ASP A 525 23.63 15.06 26.51
C ASP A 525 24.33 16.35 26.95
N ARG A 526 24.69 16.42 28.23
CA ARG A 526 25.31 17.61 28.85
C ARG A 526 26.62 18.08 28.19
N ARG A 527 27.26 17.26 27.34
CA ARG A 527 28.50 17.59 26.64
C ARG A 527 28.28 17.94 25.17
N THR A 528 27.08 17.74 24.63
CA THR A 528 26.75 18.08 23.25
C THR A 528 26.94 19.58 23.02
N LEU A 529 26.31 20.42 23.86
CA LEU A 529 26.45 21.88 23.78
C LEU A 529 27.80 22.36 24.35
N ASN A 530 28.21 23.56 23.97
CA ASN A 530 29.36 24.21 24.59
C ASN A 530 29.00 24.86 25.94
N LYS A 531 29.98 25.42 26.64
CA LYS A 531 29.79 26.08 27.95
C LYS A 531 28.82 27.27 27.93
N LYS A 532 28.50 27.81 26.76
CA LYS A 532 27.54 28.91 26.55
C LYS A 532 26.17 28.40 26.10
N ASN A 533 25.88 27.09 26.25
CA ASN A 533 24.66 26.44 25.77
C ASN A 533 24.39 26.62 24.27
N LYS A 534 25.44 26.72 23.46
CA LYS A 534 25.35 26.81 22.00
C LYS A 534 25.73 25.49 21.35
N TYR A 535 25.02 25.14 20.29
CA TYR A 535 25.43 24.05 19.40
C TYR A 535 26.49 24.55 18.42
N THR A 536 27.53 23.77 18.15
CA THR A 536 28.68 24.19 17.35
C THR A 536 29.12 23.07 16.42
N ILE A 537 30.00 23.38 15.47
CA ILE A 537 30.72 22.38 14.65
C ILE A 537 31.28 21.22 15.50
N GLN A 538 31.83 21.55 16.67
CA GLN A 538 32.39 20.56 17.57
C GLN A 538 31.32 19.68 18.25
N SER A 539 30.08 20.13 18.27
CA SER A 539 28.93 19.35 18.76
C SER A 539 28.58 18.23 17.79
N ASP A 540 28.63 18.44 16.47
CA ASP A 540 28.44 17.38 15.47
C ASP A 540 29.52 16.30 15.60
N LEU A 541 30.78 16.71 15.71
CA LEU A 541 31.91 15.79 15.91
C LEU A 541 31.80 14.99 17.21
N TYR A 542 31.29 15.61 18.28
CA TYR A 542 30.99 14.92 19.53
C TYR A 542 29.87 13.89 19.35
N GLN A 543 28.77 14.25 18.69
CA GLN A 543 27.65 13.34 18.44
C GLN A 543 28.07 12.18 17.54
N PHE A 544 28.91 12.43 16.54
CA PHE A 544 29.49 11.39 15.69
C PHE A 544 30.31 10.37 16.50
N ALA A 545 31.17 10.84 17.40
CA ALA A 545 31.96 9.95 18.27
C ALA A 545 31.07 9.16 19.24
N LYS A 546 30.04 9.79 19.81
CA LYS A 546 29.06 9.14 20.68
C LYS A 546 28.31 8.04 19.92
N MET A 547 27.82 8.34 18.72
CA MET A 547 27.16 7.36 17.86
C MET A 547 28.08 6.16 17.60
N LEU A 548 29.32 6.40 17.18
CA LEU A 548 30.24 5.33 16.82
C LEU A 548 30.65 4.46 18.02
N ARG A 549 30.79 5.06 19.22
CA ARG A 549 31.00 4.30 20.46
C ARG A 549 29.83 3.39 20.80
N ASN A 550 28.60 3.87 20.63
CA ASN A 550 27.42 3.07 20.95
C ASN A 550 27.28 1.82 20.08
N LEU A 551 27.97 1.76 18.92
CA LEU A 551 28.03 0.57 18.08
C LEU A 551 29.00 -0.50 18.61
N ASN A 552 29.87 -0.16 19.57
CA ASN A 552 30.86 -1.07 20.17
C ASN A 552 31.72 -1.84 19.14
N ILE A 553 32.03 -1.20 18.01
CA ILE A 553 32.70 -1.85 16.87
C ILE A 553 34.16 -1.43 16.68
N VAL A 554 34.54 -0.28 17.25
CA VAL A 554 35.91 0.26 17.21
C VAL A 554 36.66 -0.21 18.45
N ASN A 555 37.67 -1.06 18.26
CA ASN A 555 38.37 -1.74 19.34
C ASN A 555 39.88 -1.45 19.35
N SER A 556 40.45 -0.98 18.23
CA SER A 556 41.87 -0.65 18.17
C SER A 556 42.23 0.51 19.11
N GLY A 557 43.44 0.50 19.65
CA GLY A 557 43.93 1.60 20.50
C GLY A 557 43.94 2.93 19.76
N VAL A 558 44.27 2.90 18.46
CA VAL A 558 44.28 4.08 17.59
C VAL A 558 42.87 4.63 17.32
N GLY A 559 41.89 3.74 17.12
CA GLY A 559 40.48 4.12 16.97
C GLY A 559 39.86 4.65 18.27
N ASN A 560 40.22 4.07 19.40
CA ASN A 560 39.78 4.57 20.71
C ASN A 560 40.34 5.97 21.00
N ASP A 561 41.62 6.22 20.70
CA ASP A 561 42.25 7.54 20.80
C ASP A 561 41.55 8.57 19.90
N PHE A 562 41.18 8.19 18.67
CA PHE A 562 40.39 9.03 17.77
C PHE A 562 39.04 9.42 18.38
N LEU A 563 38.27 8.43 18.86
CA LEU A 563 36.96 8.66 19.48
C LEU A 563 37.08 9.52 20.74
N GLU A 564 38.14 9.32 21.53
CA GLU A 564 38.44 10.14 22.70
C GLU A 564 38.75 11.58 22.33
N GLY A 565 39.56 11.80 21.29
CA GLY A 565 39.89 13.11 20.75
C GLY A 565 38.65 13.89 20.30
N LEU A 566 37.73 13.25 19.57
CA LEU A 566 36.46 13.87 19.18
C LEU A 566 35.57 14.19 20.41
N SER A 567 35.46 13.24 21.34
CA SER A 567 34.59 13.37 22.52
C SER A 567 35.05 14.44 23.50
N ASN A 568 36.37 14.59 23.62
CA ASN A 568 37.00 15.64 24.43
C ASN A 568 37.21 16.93 23.63
N LYS A 569 36.68 17.02 22.40
CA LYS A 569 36.71 18.21 21.57
C LYS A 569 38.14 18.69 21.25
N ARG A 570 39.10 17.75 21.18
CA ARG A 570 40.51 17.98 20.82
C ARG A 570 40.73 17.88 19.30
N ILE A 571 39.95 17.05 18.64
CA ILE A 571 39.94 16.89 17.17
C ILE A 571 38.82 17.75 16.59
N ASN A 572 39.14 18.51 15.54
CA ASN A 572 38.23 19.43 14.85
C ASN A 572 38.19 19.13 13.34
N SER A 573 37.32 19.82 12.60
CA SER A 573 37.11 19.57 11.16
C SER A 573 38.38 19.66 10.32
N ASN A 574 39.33 20.55 10.68
CA ASN A 574 40.53 20.77 9.89
C ASN A 574 41.56 19.64 10.01
N ASN A 575 41.48 18.82 11.06
CA ASN A 575 42.46 17.76 11.31
C ASN A 575 41.84 16.36 11.48
N VAL A 576 40.51 16.24 11.45
CA VAL A 576 39.82 14.97 11.70
C VAL A 576 40.21 13.87 10.72
N LEU A 577 40.32 14.19 9.43
CA LEU A 577 40.69 13.23 8.39
C LEU A 577 42.19 12.92 8.35
N ASN A 578 43.03 13.74 8.97
CA ASN A 578 44.48 13.54 9.06
C ASN A 578 44.89 12.68 10.27
N HIS A 579 43.91 12.21 11.06
CA HIS A 579 44.20 11.37 12.20
C HIS A 579 44.70 9.99 11.76
N LYS A 580 45.73 9.47 12.43
CA LYS A 580 46.34 8.13 12.23
C LYS A 580 45.37 6.94 12.19
N TRP A 581 44.11 7.12 12.56
CA TRP A 581 43.10 6.08 12.44
C TRP A 581 42.67 5.86 10.98
N PHE A 582 42.87 6.84 10.10
CA PHE A 582 42.52 6.76 8.68
C PHE A 582 43.67 6.29 7.78
N GLY A 583 44.86 6.04 8.31
CA GLY A 583 46.05 5.64 7.54
C GLY A 583 47.22 6.58 7.82
#